data_AF-A0A957A4S5-F1
#
_entry.id   AF-A0A957A4S5-F1
#
_cell.length_a   1.000
_cell.length_b   1.000
_cell.length_c   1.000
_cell.angle_alpha   90.00
_cell.angle_beta   90.00
_cell.angle_gamma   90.00
#
_symmetry.space_group_name_H-M   'P 1'
#
loop_
_entity.id
_entity.type
_entity.pdbx_description
1 polymer ?
#
loop_
_entity_poly.entity_id
_entity_poly.type
_entity_poly.pdbx_seq_one_letter_code
_entity_poly.pdbx_strand_id
1 'polypeptide(L)'
;MGNDAGTGRRTSAVDDHTKAFIGAREALHKALAIDADTGEVAWMQGIQQAIQSLGGLLKVHQGESEKAGGLLREITSTKPALVGEVDRLEREHIEMLHRSNAIEQEIERQLAFEEYKVELVRMEAEVLHAILHLHLLRTDWLLYEVYFRDEGGEEG
;
A
#
# COMPACT_ATOMS: atom_id res chain seq x y z
N MET A 1 24.61 -18.79 -27.96
CA MET A 1 24.29 -19.14 -26.56
C MET A 1 24.34 -17.86 -25.74
N GLY A 2 23.20 -17.18 -25.61
CA GLY A 2 23.09 -15.88 -24.94
C GLY A 2 22.35 -16.03 -23.61
N ASN A 3 22.87 -15.36 -22.59
CA ASN A 3 22.50 -15.45 -21.17
C ASN A 3 21.01 -15.22 -20.87
N ASP A 4 20.36 -16.23 -20.28
CA ASP A 4 19.06 -16.19 -19.61
C ASP A 4 19.24 -15.99 -18.08
N ALA A 5 20.13 -15.06 -17.70
CA ALA A 5 20.47 -14.78 -16.29
C ALA A 5 19.69 -13.59 -15.69
N GLY A 6 18.94 -12.85 -16.52
CA GLY A 6 18.16 -11.68 -16.12
C GLY A 6 16.79 -12.03 -15.53
N THR A 7 16.22 -13.15 -15.97
CA THR A 7 14.84 -13.56 -15.64
C THR A 7 14.73 -14.03 -14.19
N GLY A 8 15.70 -14.81 -13.69
CA GLY A 8 15.68 -15.38 -12.34
C GLY A 8 16.00 -14.40 -11.20
N ARG A 9 16.65 -13.25 -11.48
CA ARG A 9 16.96 -12.23 -10.45
C ARG A 9 15.82 -11.22 -10.28
N ARG A 10 14.99 -11.05 -11.31
CA ARG A 10 13.84 -10.15 -11.32
C ARG A 10 12.63 -10.79 -10.61
N THR A 11 12.45 -12.10 -10.73
CA THR A 11 11.40 -12.86 -10.03
C THR A 11 11.62 -12.87 -8.52
N SER A 12 12.84 -13.09 -8.02
CA SER A 12 13.10 -13.11 -6.57
C SER A 12 12.83 -11.76 -5.89
N ALA A 13 13.19 -10.65 -6.54
CA ALA A 13 12.99 -9.31 -5.98
C ALA A 13 11.51 -8.90 -5.92
N VAL A 14 10.70 -9.31 -6.91
CA VAL A 14 9.25 -9.09 -6.92
C VAL A 14 8.56 -9.92 -5.83
N ASP A 15 8.99 -11.16 -5.65
CA ASP A 15 8.48 -12.04 -4.58
C ASP A 15 8.82 -11.50 -3.19
N ASP A 16 10.03 -10.97 -3.00
CA ASP A 16 10.46 -10.39 -1.73
C ASP A 16 9.73 -9.09 -1.40
N HIS A 17 9.49 -8.23 -2.39
CA HIS A 17 8.72 -6.99 -2.22
C HIS A 17 7.25 -7.28 -1.86
N THR A 18 6.64 -8.25 -2.55
CA THR A 18 5.26 -8.68 -2.28
C THR A 18 5.12 -9.24 -0.87
N LYS A 19 6.04 -10.10 -0.44
CA LYS A 19 6.07 -10.65 0.93
C LYS A 19 6.24 -9.54 1.97
N ALA A 20 7.12 -8.58 1.72
CA ALA A 20 7.33 -7.46 2.63
C ALA A 20 6.05 -6.62 2.80
N PHE A 21 5.34 -6.34 1.71
CA PHE A 21 4.08 -5.59 1.75
C PHE A 21 2.98 -6.33 2.52
N ILE A 22 2.81 -7.64 2.28
CA ILE A 22 1.89 -8.49 3.04
C ILE A 22 2.25 -8.48 4.53
N GLY A 23 3.54 -8.63 4.85
CA GLY A 23 4.04 -8.62 6.23
C GLY A 23 3.76 -7.30 6.94
N ALA A 24 3.98 -6.16 6.29
CA ALA A 24 3.71 -4.84 6.89
C ALA A 24 2.22 -4.59 7.12
N ARG A 25 1.36 -5.02 6.18
CA ARG A 25 -0.10 -4.98 6.37
C ARG A 25 -0.54 -5.81 7.57
N GLU A 26 -0.04 -7.04 7.67
CA GLU A 26 -0.36 -7.91 8.80
C GLU A 26 0.17 -7.34 10.13
N ALA A 27 1.34 -6.69 10.12
CA ALA A 27 1.88 -6.04 11.30
C ALA A 27 0.96 -4.91 11.77
N LEU A 28 0.45 -4.06 10.87
CA LEU A 28 -0.52 -3.01 11.21
C LEU A 28 -1.82 -3.61 11.76
N HIS A 29 -2.36 -4.64 11.11
CA HIS A 29 -3.56 -5.33 11.58
C HIS A 29 -3.38 -5.92 12.99
N LYS A 30 -2.25 -6.58 13.24
CA LYS A 30 -1.92 -7.14 14.55
C LYS A 30 -1.75 -6.05 15.61
N ALA A 31 -1.09 -4.94 15.29
CA ALA A 31 -0.91 -3.82 16.20
C ALA A 31 -2.26 -3.20 16.60
N LEU A 32 -3.18 -3.01 15.64
CA LEU A 32 -4.54 -2.53 15.90
C LEU A 32 -5.36 -3.45 16.81
N ALA A 33 -5.12 -4.77 16.71
CA ALA A 33 -5.81 -5.77 17.53
C ALA A 33 -5.32 -5.85 18.98
N ILE A 34 -4.19 -5.22 19.32
CA ILE A 34 -3.70 -5.16 20.70
C ILE A 34 -4.57 -4.19 21.51
N ASP A 35 -4.90 -4.60 22.73
CA ASP A 35 -5.61 -3.75 23.69
C ASP A 35 -4.70 -2.64 24.23
N ALA A 36 -5.11 -1.39 24.02
CA ALA A 36 -4.35 -0.22 24.42
C ALA A 36 -4.39 0.02 25.95
N ASP A 37 -5.42 -0.48 26.63
CA ASP A 37 -5.61 -0.32 28.08
C ASP A 37 -4.50 -1.01 28.89
N THR A 38 -3.76 -1.92 28.24
CA THR A 38 -2.61 -2.61 28.84
C THR A 38 -1.31 -1.77 28.84
N GLY A 39 -1.28 -0.66 28.10
CA GLY A 39 -0.14 0.26 28.05
C GLY A 39 -0.14 1.16 26.81
N GLU A 40 -0.70 2.36 26.95
CA GLU A 40 -0.91 3.32 25.84
C GLU A 40 0.39 3.65 25.07
N VAL A 41 1.49 3.87 25.78
CA VAL A 41 2.80 4.17 25.18
C VAL A 41 3.30 3.02 24.32
N ALA A 42 3.24 1.79 24.85
CA ALA A 42 3.68 0.61 24.13
C ALA A 42 2.80 0.34 22.91
N TRP A 43 1.49 0.54 23.04
CA TRP A 43 0.54 0.44 21.94
C TRP A 43 0.86 1.47 20.84
N MET A 44 1.07 2.74 21.18
CA MET A 44 1.41 3.80 20.23
C MET A 44 2.73 3.52 19.51
N GLN A 45 3.75 3.06 20.22
CA GLN A 45 5.03 2.66 19.60
C GLN A 45 4.85 1.49 18.63
N GLY A 46 4.00 0.52 18.96
CA GLY A 46 3.65 -0.60 18.08
C GLY A 46 2.97 -0.13 16.80
N ILE A 47 1.99 0.79 16.90
CA ILE A 47 1.34 1.40 15.73
C ILE A 47 2.35 2.19 14.91
N GLN A 48 3.17 3.03 15.55
CA GLN A 48 4.19 3.83 14.86
C GLN A 48 5.14 2.95 14.04
N GLN A 49 5.67 1.88 14.62
CA GLN A 49 6.57 0.96 13.93
C GLN A 49 5.89 0.30 12.73
N ALA A 50 4.63 -0.14 12.88
CA ALA A 50 3.87 -0.75 11.80
C ALA A 50 3.61 0.26 10.65
N ILE A 51 3.24 1.49 10.99
CA ILE A 51 2.97 2.58 10.04
C ILE A 51 4.24 3.01 9.31
N GLN A 52 5.37 3.13 10.00
CA GLN A 52 6.67 3.46 9.39
C GLN A 52 7.10 2.39 8.37
N SER A 53 6.96 1.11 8.74
CA SER A 53 7.26 -0.01 7.84
C SER A 53 6.37 0.02 6.59
N LEU A 54 5.05 0.17 6.79
CA LEU A 54 4.07 0.26 5.70
C LEU A 54 4.34 1.47 4.80
N GLY A 55 4.56 2.65 5.38
CA GLY A 55 4.83 3.89 4.66
C GLY A 55 6.11 3.82 3.82
N GLY A 56 7.17 3.20 4.36
CA GLY A 56 8.39 2.93 3.61
C GLY A 56 8.15 2.05 2.38
N LEU A 57 7.37 0.98 2.55
CA LEU A 57 7.03 0.07 1.46
C LEU A 57 6.09 0.71 0.43
N LEU A 58 5.11 1.50 0.87
CA LEU A 58 4.22 2.26 -0.02
C LEU A 58 4.99 3.24 -0.91
N LYS A 59 6.01 3.92 -0.38
CA LYS A 59 6.86 4.83 -1.17
C LYS A 59 7.58 4.09 -2.30
N VAL A 60 8.14 2.92 -1.99
CA VAL A 60 8.82 2.08 -2.98
C VAL A 60 7.82 1.55 -4.01
N HIS A 61 6.67 1.03 -3.54
CA HIS A 61 5.60 0.52 -4.40
C HIS A 61 5.09 1.58 -5.37
N GLN A 62 4.79 2.78 -4.88
CA GLN A 62 4.36 3.90 -5.70
C GLN A 62 5.43 4.26 -6.73
N GLY A 63 6.69 4.43 -6.30
CA GLY A 63 7.79 4.77 -7.20
C GLY A 63 8.01 3.74 -8.32
N GLU A 64 7.85 2.46 -8.03
CA GLU A 64 8.01 1.38 -9.01
C GLU A 64 6.81 1.24 -9.96
N SER A 65 5.58 1.44 -9.46
CA SER A 65 4.35 1.29 -10.24
C SER A 65 4.05 2.50 -11.13
N GLU A 66 4.39 3.71 -10.70
CA GLU A 66 4.05 4.98 -11.38
C GLU A 66 5.16 5.54 -12.27
N LYS A 67 6.41 5.06 -12.15
CA LYS A 67 7.52 5.54 -12.99
C LYS A 67 7.27 5.35 -14.48
N ALA A 68 8.08 6.02 -15.30
CA ALA A 68 8.10 5.77 -16.74
C ALA A 68 8.40 4.28 -17.01
N GLY A 69 7.54 3.62 -17.78
CA GLY A 69 7.60 2.17 -18.02
C GLY A 69 7.21 1.31 -16.81
N GLY A 70 6.66 1.92 -15.75
CA GLY A 70 6.03 1.22 -14.64
C GLY A 70 4.67 0.64 -15.05
N LEU A 71 4.16 -0.28 -14.21
CA LEU A 71 2.96 -1.05 -14.49
C LEU A 71 1.74 -0.17 -14.82
N LEU A 72 1.52 0.93 -14.11
CA LEU A 72 0.35 1.79 -14.36
C LEU A 72 0.42 2.50 -15.72
N ARG A 73 1.64 2.82 -16.19
CA ARG A 73 1.86 3.38 -17.54
C ARG A 73 1.70 2.32 -18.62
N GLU A 74 2.12 1.09 -18.35
CA GLU A 74 1.91 -0.05 -19.26
C GLU A 74 0.41 -0.34 -19.43
N ILE A 75 -0.36 -0.35 -18.33
CA ILE A 75 -1.81 -0.56 -18.34
C ILE A 75 -2.51 0.48 -19.20
N THR A 76 -2.24 1.77 -18.98
CA THR A 76 -2.88 2.86 -19.76
C THR A 76 -2.44 2.89 -21.22
N SER A 77 -1.22 2.42 -21.53
CA SER A 77 -0.76 2.27 -22.92
C SER A 77 -1.44 1.10 -23.63
N THR A 78 -1.74 0.02 -22.90
CA THR A 78 -2.33 -1.21 -23.45
C THR A 78 -3.85 -1.09 -23.55
N LYS A 79 -4.51 -0.54 -22.52
CA LYS A 79 -5.97 -0.37 -22.45
C LYS A 79 -6.30 1.07 -22.00
N PRO A 80 -6.35 2.05 -22.93
CA PRO A 80 -6.61 3.45 -22.62
C PRO A 80 -7.95 3.70 -21.89
N ALA A 81 -8.93 2.81 -22.05
CA ALA A 81 -10.20 2.88 -21.32
C ALA A 81 -10.04 2.80 -19.78
N LEU A 82 -8.91 2.28 -19.28
CA LEU A 82 -8.63 2.12 -17.85
C LEU A 82 -7.93 3.33 -17.21
N VAL A 83 -7.71 4.43 -17.95
CA VAL A 83 -7.04 5.64 -17.42
C VAL A 83 -7.70 6.15 -16.14
N GLY A 84 -9.03 6.20 -16.09
CA GLY A 84 -9.75 6.69 -14.90
C GLY A 84 -9.51 5.86 -13.63
N GLU A 85 -9.34 4.54 -13.79
CA GLU A 85 -9.05 3.64 -12.67
C GLU A 85 -7.57 3.73 -12.25
N VAL A 86 -6.66 3.91 -13.20
CA VAL A 86 -5.25 4.18 -12.90
C VAL A 86 -5.09 5.51 -12.16
N ASP A 87 -5.72 6.59 -12.62
CA ASP A 87 -5.70 7.89 -11.94
C ASP A 87 -6.24 7.79 -10.50
N ARG A 88 -7.20 6.88 -10.27
CA ARG A 88 -7.73 6.62 -8.94
C ARG A 88 -6.70 5.91 -8.06
N LEU A 89 -6.00 4.89 -8.55
CA LEU A 89 -4.95 4.22 -7.79
C LEU A 89 -3.81 5.19 -7.43
N GLU A 90 -3.40 6.07 -8.35
CA GLU A 90 -2.39 7.09 -8.08
C GLU A 90 -2.82 8.04 -6.93
N ARG A 91 -4.08 8.47 -6.92
CA ARG A 91 -4.63 9.28 -5.80
C ARG A 91 -4.67 8.51 -4.49
N GLU A 92 -4.97 7.22 -4.53
CA GLU A 92 -4.98 6.37 -3.34
C GLU A 92 -3.58 6.19 -2.75
N HIS A 93 -2.53 6.06 -3.59
CA HIS A 93 -1.15 6.05 -3.11
C HIS A 93 -0.80 7.34 -2.36
N ILE A 94 -1.13 8.50 -2.93
CA ILE A 94 -0.90 9.80 -2.31
C ILE A 94 -1.61 9.88 -0.95
N GLU A 95 -2.89 9.49 -0.91
CA GLU A 95 -3.69 9.52 0.31
C GLU A 95 -3.12 8.59 1.40
N MET A 96 -2.74 7.35 1.04
CA MET A 96 -2.16 6.40 1.99
C MET A 96 -0.83 6.92 2.56
N LEU A 97 0.04 7.49 1.73
CA LEU A 97 1.28 8.09 2.20
C LEU A 97 1.03 9.29 3.10
N HIS A 98 0.12 10.18 2.71
CA HIS A 98 -0.23 11.34 3.51
C HIS A 98 -0.73 10.92 4.90
N ARG A 99 -1.66 9.95 4.96
CA ARG A 99 -2.18 9.41 6.22
C ARG A 99 -1.11 8.72 7.06
N SER A 100 -0.26 7.89 6.45
CA SER A 100 0.82 7.22 7.19
C SER A 100 1.73 8.24 7.89
N ASN A 101 2.07 9.32 7.20
CA ASN A 101 2.90 10.39 7.75
C ASN A 101 2.16 11.21 8.82
N ALA A 102 0.87 11.48 8.62
CA ALA A 102 0.05 12.19 9.61
C ALA A 102 -0.11 11.40 10.91
N ILE A 103 -0.34 10.08 10.82
CA ILE A 103 -0.42 9.20 11.99
C ILE A 103 0.91 9.16 12.73
N GLU A 104 2.02 9.01 12.02
CA GLU A 104 3.37 9.04 12.61
C GLU A 104 3.63 10.34 13.38
N GLN A 105 3.37 11.48 12.74
CA GLN A 105 3.55 12.80 13.36
C GLN A 105 2.65 13.01 14.59
N GLU A 106 1.40 12.52 14.53
CA GLU A 106 0.48 12.63 15.66
C GLU A 106 0.93 11.77 16.83
N ILE A 107 1.43 10.54 16.59
CA ILE A 107 2.01 9.70 17.64
C ILE A 107 3.24 10.38 18.25
N GLU A 108 4.17 10.88 17.43
CA GLU A 108 5.35 11.60 17.91
C GLU A 108 4.99 12.80 18.78
N ARG A 109 3.98 13.57 18.36
CA ARG A 109 3.44 14.70 19.12
C ARG A 109 2.91 14.23 20.47
N GLN A 110 2.04 13.21 20.49
CA GLN A 110 1.43 12.71 21.73
C GLN A 110 2.47 12.15 22.71
N LEU A 111 3.48 11.43 22.21
CA LEU A 111 4.59 10.93 23.02
C LEU A 111 5.43 12.08 23.61
N ALA A 112 5.68 13.14 22.85
CA ALA A 112 6.48 14.28 23.30
C ALA A 112 5.79 15.12 24.39
N PHE A 113 4.46 15.19 24.38
CA PHE A 113 3.67 15.95 25.34
C PHE A 113 3.03 15.08 26.44
N GLU A 114 3.25 13.76 26.41
CA GLU A 114 2.61 12.80 27.31
C GLU A 114 1.06 12.90 27.30
N GLU A 115 0.48 13.23 26.15
CA GLU A 115 -0.97 13.42 25.94
C GLU A 115 -1.53 12.31 25.05
N TYR A 116 -2.00 11.22 25.65
CA TYR A 116 -2.42 10.04 24.89
C TYR A 116 -3.89 10.11 24.47
N LYS A 117 -4.12 10.38 23.18
CA LYS A 117 -5.43 10.28 22.52
C LYS A 117 -5.46 9.01 21.68
N VAL A 118 -5.45 7.86 22.36
CA VAL A 118 -5.42 6.52 21.76
C VAL A 118 -6.50 6.36 20.68
N GLU A 119 -7.73 6.74 20.98
CA GLU A 119 -8.87 6.57 20.06
C GLU A 119 -8.71 7.36 18.74
N LEU A 120 -8.06 8.52 18.78
CA LEU A 120 -7.75 9.28 17.58
C LEU A 120 -6.77 8.51 16.67
N VAL A 121 -5.68 8.00 17.27
CA VAL A 121 -4.67 7.23 16.54
C VAL A 121 -5.26 5.93 15.99
N ARG A 122 -6.10 5.25 16.79
CA ARG A 122 -6.80 4.02 16.40
C ARG A 122 -7.68 4.27 15.19
N MET A 123 -8.55 5.26 15.25
CA MET A 123 -9.46 5.62 14.16
C MET A 123 -8.69 5.93 12.87
N GLU A 124 -7.65 6.76 12.92
CA GLU A 124 -6.88 7.10 11.71
C GLU A 124 -6.14 5.89 11.12
N ALA A 125 -5.57 5.03 11.97
CA ALA A 125 -4.91 3.81 11.54
C ALA A 125 -5.90 2.77 10.95
N GLU A 126 -7.12 2.67 11.49
CA GLU A 126 -8.19 1.85 10.92
C GLU A 126 -8.66 2.36 9.55
N VAL A 127 -8.77 3.68 9.38
CA VAL A 127 -9.09 4.29 8.09
C VAL A 127 -8.01 3.98 7.06
N LEU A 128 -6.72 4.15 7.42
CA LEU A 128 -5.63 3.76 6.53
C LEU A 128 -5.67 2.26 6.18
N HIS A 129 -5.92 1.40 7.15
CA HIS A 129 -6.06 -0.04 6.93
C HIS A 129 -7.22 -0.37 5.97
N ALA A 130 -8.36 0.31 6.10
CA ALA A 130 -9.50 0.12 5.21
C ALA A 130 -9.21 0.60 3.77
N ILE A 131 -8.55 1.76 3.61
CA ILE A 131 -8.11 2.27 2.30
C ILE A 131 -7.17 1.26 1.64
N LEU A 132 -6.19 0.76 2.38
CA LEU A 132 -5.23 -0.24 1.89
C LEU A 132 -5.94 -1.53 1.43
N HIS A 133 -6.93 -2.00 2.19
CA HIS A 133 -7.71 -3.18 1.80
C HIS A 133 -8.47 -2.97 0.48
N LEU A 134 -9.16 -1.83 0.35
CA LEU A 134 -9.92 -1.49 -0.86
C LEU A 134 -9.01 -1.27 -2.07
N HIS A 135 -7.84 -0.66 -1.85
CA HIS A 135 -6.82 -0.47 -2.87
C HIS A 135 -6.38 -1.81 -3.47
N LEU A 136 -6.07 -2.80 -2.62
CA LEU A 136 -5.65 -4.13 -3.07
C LEU A 136 -6.74 -4.84 -3.91
N LEU A 137 -8.00 -4.81 -3.45
CA LEU A 137 -9.11 -5.39 -4.21
C LEU A 137 -9.25 -4.76 -5.61
N ARG A 138 -9.01 -3.45 -5.70
CA ARG A 138 -9.10 -2.71 -6.96
C ARG A 138 -7.92 -2.98 -7.88
N THR A 139 -6.71 -3.11 -7.32
CA THR A 139 -5.52 -3.56 -8.05
C THR A 139 -5.73 -4.96 -8.61
N ASP A 140 -6.27 -5.90 -7.84
CA ASP A 140 -6.58 -7.25 -8.31
C ASP A 140 -7.57 -7.23 -9.49
N TRP A 141 -8.63 -6.43 -9.37
CA TRP A 141 -9.59 -6.23 -10.46
C TRP A 141 -8.94 -5.60 -11.70
N LEU A 142 -8.08 -4.59 -11.53
CA LEU A 142 -7.42 -3.93 -12.65
C LEU A 142 -6.50 -4.90 -13.41
N LEU A 143 -5.74 -5.73 -12.68
CA LEU A 143 -4.90 -6.76 -13.28
C LEU A 143 -5.73 -7.80 -14.04
N TYR A 144 -6.87 -8.20 -13.50
CA TYR A 144 -7.82 -9.08 -14.19
C TYR A 144 -8.30 -8.46 -15.51
N GLU A 145 -8.74 -7.20 -15.48
CA GLU A 145 -9.21 -6.48 -16.67
C GLU A 145 -8.12 -6.36 -17.73
N VAL A 146 -6.86 -6.18 -17.34
CA VAL A 146 -5.74 -6.01 -18.28
C VAL A 146 -5.36 -7.33 -18.95
N TYR A 147 -5.17 -8.40 -18.17
CA TYR A 147 -4.50 -9.62 -18.65
C TYR A 147 -5.45 -10.78 -18.98
N PHE A 148 -6.67 -10.80 -18.44
CA PHE A 148 -7.55 -11.96 -18.53
C PHE A 148 -8.86 -11.68 -19.26
N ARG A 149 -9.32 -10.43 -19.24
CA ARG A 149 -10.50 -10.05 -20.01
C ARG A 149 -10.11 -9.79 -21.46
N ASP A 150 -10.44 -10.74 -22.33
CA ASP A 150 -10.49 -10.51 -23.77
C ASP A 150 -11.56 -9.46 -24.06
N GLU A 151 -11.18 -8.44 -24.83
CA GLU A 151 -12.13 -7.59 -25.53
C GLU A 151 -12.77 -8.45 -26.63
N GLY A 152 -13.68 -9.35 -26.23
CA GLY A 152 -14.47 -10.12 -27.16
C GLY A 152 -15.14 -9.14 -28.12
N GLY A 153 -14.74 -9.22 -29.39
CA GLY A 153 -15.09 -8.25 -30.42
C GLY A 153 -16.57 -7.94 -30.41
N GLU A 154 -16.91 -6.69 -30.10
CA GLU A 154 -18.10 -6.06 -30.66
C GLU A 154 -17.79 -5.73 -32.13
N GLU A 155 -17.60 -6.78 -32.94
CA GLU A 155 -17.82 -6.65 -34.38
C GLU A 155 -19.34 -6.58 -34.57
N GLY A 156 -19.80 -5.39 -34.96
CA GLY A 156 -21.14 -5.17 -35.49
C GLY A 156 -21.33 -5.77 -36.88
#